data_AF-A0A971I7D4-F1
#
_entry.id   AF-A0A971I7D4-F1
#
_cell.length_a   1.000
_cell.length_b   1.000
_cell.length_c   1.000
_cell.angle_alpha   90.00
_cell.angle_beta   90.00
_cell.angle_gamma   90.00
#
_symmetry.space_group_name_H-M   'P 1'
#
loop_
_entity.id
_entity.type
_entity.pdbx_description
1 polymer ?
#
loop_
_entity_poly.entity_id
_entity_poly.type
_entity_poly.pdbx_seq_one_letter_code
_entity_poly.pdbx_strand_id
1 'polypeptide(L)' 'SRYEKGSMILTSNKGFGEWGDLMGDVPLATAILDRLLHHAHVVNIRGQSYRM' A
#
# COMPACT_ATOMS: atom_id res chain seq x y z
N SER A 1 -1.33 16.26 -7.70
CA SER A 1 -2.26 15.18 -8.08
C SER A 1 -1.50 14.15 -8.90
N ARG A 2 -1.33 12.91 -8.41
CA ARG A 2 -0.62 11.82 -9.11
C ARG A 2 -1.53 10.68 -9.58
N TYR A 3 -2.66 10.46 -8.91
CA TYR A 3 -3.67 9.47 -9.32
C TYR A 3 -4.07 9.70 -10.78
N GLU A 4 -4.02 8.64 -11.59
CA GLU A 4 -4.29 8.63 -13.04
C GLU A 4 -3.40 9.56 -13.90
N LYS A 5 -2.32 10.10 -13.34
CA LYS A 5 -1.42 11.04 -14.04
C LYS A 5 0.03 10.55 -14.19
N GLY A 6 0.34 9.39 -13.63
CA GLY A 6 1.65 8.73 -13.75
C GLY A 6 1.78 7.53 -12.83
N SER A 7 2.70 6.62 -13.17
CA SER A 7 2.94 5.41 -12.39
C SER A 7 3.58 5.73 -11.02
N MET A 8 3.25 4.92 -10.01
CA MET A 8 3.80 5.01 -8.67
C MET A 8 4.23 3.63 -8.20
N ILE A 9 5.42 3.53 -7.60
CA ILE A 9 5.87 2.34 -6.89
C ILE A 9 5.85 2.65 -5.40
N LEU A 10 5.22 1.76 -4.63
CA LEU A 10 5.15 1.82 -3.19
C LEU A 10 5.67 0.50 -2.61
N THR A 11 6.41 0.60 -1.51
CA THR A 11 6.83 -0.57 -0.73
C THR A 11 6.31 -0.43 0.69
N SER A 12 5.84 -1.54 1.27
CA SER A 12 5.31 -1.59 2.63
C SER A 12 5.71 -2.92 3.26
N ASN A 13 6.10 -2.90 4.53
CA ASN A 13 6.24 -4.09 5.36
C ASN A 13 4.96 -4.43 6.14
N LYS A 14 3.90 -3.63 5.96
CA LYS A 14 2.57 -3.78 6.55
C LYS A 14 1.56 -4.21 5.51
N GLY A 15 0.70 -5.17 5.86
CA GLY A 15 -0.41 -5.61 5.02
C GLY A 15 -1.53 -4.57 5.00
N PHE A 16 -2.37 -4.59 3.95
CA PHE A 16 -3.43 -3.57 3.76
C PHE A 16 -4.39 -3.42 4.95
N GLY A 17 -4.69 -4.50 5.69
CA GLY A 17 -5.53 -4.44 6.88
C GLY A 17 -4.93 -3.65 8.04
N GLU A 18 -3.61 -3.52 8.11
CA GLU A 18 -2.90 -2.77 9.17
C GLU A 18 -2.83 -1.27 8.89
N TRP A 19 -3.28 -0.82 7.72
CA TRP A 19 -3.18 0.59 7.32
C TRP A 19 -4.13 1.50 8.09
N GLY A 20 -5.28 0.98 8.55
CA GLY A 20 -6.20 1.73 9.40
C GLY A 20 -5.53 2.16 10.70
N ASP A 21 -4.85 1.23 11.36
CA ASP A 21 -4.10 1.49 12.60
C ASP A 21 -2.90 2.41 12.34
N LEU A 22 -2.19 2.21 11.21
CA LEU A 22 -1.06 3.05 10.82
C LEU A 22 -1.45 4.52 10.60
N MET A 23 -2.63 4.75 10.02
CA MET A 23 -3.13 6.09 9.69
C MET A 23 -3.97 6.70 10.81
N GLY A 24 -4.36 5.91 11.83
CA GLY A 24 -5.24 6.34 12.92
C GLY A 24 -6.68 6.62 12.49
N ASP A 25 -7.03 6.30 11.24
CA ASP A 25 -8.34 6.56 10.63
C ASP A 25 -8.62 5.49 9.58
N VAL A 26 -9.48 4.53 9.95
CA VAL A 26 -9.85 3.38 9.11
C VAL A 26 -10.59 3.80 7.84
N PRO A 27 -11.61 4.69 7.88
CA PRO A 27 -12.23 5.25 6.69
C PRO A 27 -11.23 5.89 5.72
N LEU A 28 -10.32 6.73 6.22
CA LEU A 28 -9.32 7.40 5.39
C LEU A 28 -8.36 6.39 4.76
N ALA A 29 -7.86 5.43 5.54
CA ALA A 29 -6.98 4.37 5.04
C ALA A 29 -7.66 3.58 3.91
N THR A 30 -8.94 3.24 4.08
CA THR A 30 -9.72 2.53 3.08
C THR A 30 -9.84 3.35 1.79
N ALA A 31 -10.15 4.64 1.88
CA ALA A 31 -10.27 5.53 0.72
C ALA A 31 -8.93 5.74 -0.03
N ILE A 32 -7.81 5.72 0.68
CA ILE A 32 -6.48 5.78 0.06
C ILE A 32 -6.15 4.45 -0.63
N LEU A 33 -6.37 3.33 0.06
CA LEU A 33 -6.12 2.00 -0.50
C LEU A 33 -6.97 1.74 -1.74
N ASP A 34 -8.24 2.16 -1.75
CA ASP A 34 -9.12 2.07 -2.91
C ASP A 34 -8.49 2.72 -4.16
N ARG A 35 -8.03 3.97 -4.03
CA ARG A 35 -7.35 4.69 -5.12
C ARG A 35 -6.01 4.06 -5.52
N LEU A 36 -5.24 3.55 -4.56
CA LEU A 36 -3.95 2.92 -4.86
C LEU A 36 -4.14 1.59 -5.58
N LEU A 37 -5.12 0.79 -5.17
CA LEU A 37 -5.33 -0.57 -5.65
C LEU A 37 -6.17 -0.65 -6.92
N HIS A 38 -6.93 0.39 -7.26
CA HIS A 38 -7.78 0.43 -8.46
C HIS A 38 -7.05 0.06 -9.76
N HIS A 39 -5.79 0.48 -9.91
CA HIS A 39 -4.94 0.15 -11.06
C HIS A 39 -3.55 -0.38 -10.65
N ALA A 40 -3.44 -1.09 -9.53
CA ALA A 40 -2.17 -1.63 -9.04
C ALA A 40 -1.88 -3.06 -9.48
N HIS A 41 -0.59 -3.36 -9.62
CA HIS A 41 -0.07 -4.71 -9.53
C HIS A 41 0.55 -4.91 -8.15
N VAL A 42 0.00 -5.85 -7.38
CA VAL A 42 0.50 -6.16 -6.03
C VAL A 42 1.53 -7.27 -6.09
N VAL A 43 2.75 -6.98 -5.63
CA VAL A 43 3.84 -7.96 -5.50
C VAL A 43 4.07 -8.28 -4.04
N ASN A 44 3.63 -9.47 -3.62
CA ASN A 44 3.85 -9.97 -2.26
C ASN A 44 5.23 -10.60 -2.15
N ILE A 45 6.15 -9.91 -1.47
CA ILE A 45 7.52 -10.39 -1.23
C ILE A 45 7.53 -11.25 0.04
N ARG A 46 8.06 -12.48 -0.08
CA ARG A 46 8.23 -13.43 1.03
C ARG A 46 9.65 -13.99 0.98
N GLY A 47 10.22 -14.30 2.14
CA GLY A 47 11.55 -14.86 2.25
C GLY A 47 12.31 -14.31 3.44
N GLN A 48 13.55 -14.80 3.63
CA GLN A 48 14.45 -14.29 4.65
C GLN A 48 15.02 -12.92 4.25
N SER A 49 15.41 -12.15 5.26
CA SER A 49 16.10 -10.88 5.04
C SER A 49 17.43 -11.11 4.34
N TYR A 50 17.68 -10.38 3.25
CA TYR A 50 18.99 -10.35 2.58
C TYR A 50 20.11 -9.70 3.40
N ARG A 51 19.79 -9.10 4.56
CA ARG A 51 20.78 -8.48 5.46
C ARG A 51 21.35 -9.45 6.51
N MET A 52 20.78 -10.66 6.62
CA MET A 52 21.28 -11.70 7.54
C MET A 52 22.41 -12.50 6.89
#